data_AF-A0A349UK27-F1
#
_entry.id   AF-A0A349UK27-F1
#
_cell.length_a   1.000
_cell.length_b   1.000
_cell.length_c   1.000
_cell.angle_alpha   90.00
_cell.angle_beta   90.00
_cell.angle_gamma   90.00
#
_symmetry.space_group_name_H-M   'P 1'
#
loop_
_entity.id
_entity.type
_entity.pdbx_description
1 polymer ?
#
loop_
_entity_poly.entity_id
_entity_poly.type
_entity_poly.pdbx_seq_one_letter_code
_entity_poly.pdbx_strand_id
1 'polypeptide(L)'
;MKKFVILTVVGLMAVAAAGQEGQRERRGIGAASRPGREDAHPGARLQNLIKELGLSDAQAPQVRQILETHRQAVENWRKEHGQAVKALGEQIEAALKAGDHEKAKTLREQLSKEMASRKELHENLLKQLSGVLNEDQMKKVRERFQERLQERRQGEDRPRRPVLDALMAAGLTDEQKAQAKKIMDDAHAKAKEAQNPEEKARIIRDAIEKVRTEVLTEEQRKKLADAREQGRKKMAEALGLTDEQQKKLEALREDFRKKFEAAKTPDEKKAVAEEHRKALEQLLSPEQLKKFQEMRGNFRDRRGPRREQGPRRGGRGGPADAPAGNAD
;
A
#
# COMPACT_ATOMS: atom_id res chain seq x y z
N MET A 1 32.14 23.68 41.04
CA MET A 1 31.43 24.15 39.85
C MET A 1 32.10 23.58 38.60
N LYS A 2 31.51 22.55 37.97
CA LYS A 2 32.05 21.91 36.76
C LYS A 2 31.53 22.67 35.53
N LYS A 3 32.42 23.32 34.78
CA LYS A 3 32.11 23.99 33.52
C LYS A 3 31.83 22.93 32.45
N PHE A 4 30.59 22.84 31.99
CA PHE A 4 30.24 22.09 30.79
C PHE A 4 30.74 22.86 29.57
N VAL A 5 31.77 22.32 28.91
CA VAL A 5 32.23 22.81 27.61
C VAL A 5 31.26 22.24 26.56
N ILE A 6 30.43 23.11 26.01
CA ILE A 6 29.61 22.81 24.82
C ILE A 6 30.59 22.71 23.64
N LEU A 7 30.85 21.49 23.20
CA LEU A 7 31.71 21.22 22.05
C LEU A 7 30.89 21.48 20.77
N THR A 8 31.03 22.68 20.21
CA THR A 8 30.50 23.02 18.89
C THR A 8 31.33 22.31 17.83
N VAL A 9 30.86 21.17 17.33
CA VAL A 9 31.47 20.49 16.18
C VAL A 9 31.10 21.27 14.92
N VAL A 10 31.93 22.25 14.58
CA VAL A 10 31.99 22.84 13.23
C VAL A 10 32.73 21.84 12.35
N GLY A 11 32.00 20.88 11.80
CA GLY A 11 32.50 19.95 10.79
C GLY A 11 32.64 20.67 9.46
N LEU A 12 33.85 21.15 9.18
CA LEU A 12 34.26 21.72 7.90
C LEU A 12 34.45 20.57 6.91
N MET A 13 33.37 20.16 6.24
CA MET A 13 33.47 19.23 5.12
C MET A 13 34.01 19.98 3.89
N ALA A 14 35.25 19.69 3.52
CA ALA A 14 35.84 20.09 2.26
C ALA A 14 35.05 19.42 1.11
N VAL A 15 34.34 20.22 0.33
CA VAL A 15 33.74 19.79 -0.93
C VAL A 15 34.88 19.72 -1.96
N ALA A 16 35.36 18.51 -2.24
CA ALA A 16 36.20 18.27 -3.41
C ALA A 16 35.32 18.41 -4.67
N ALA A 17 35.49 19.53 -5.38
CA ALA A 17 34.92 19.72 -6.70
C ALA A 17 35.70 18.87 -7.71
N ALA A 18 35.21 17.66 -7.99
CA ALA A 18 35.61 16.89 -9.15
C ALA A 18 34.61 17.16 -10.29
N GLY A 19 35.14 17.65 -11.41
CA GLY A 19 34.39 18.11 -12.58
C GLY A 19 33.48 17.04 -13.19
N GLN A 20 32.28 17.48 -13.58
CA GLN A 20 31.35 16.71 -14.39
C GLN A 20 31.14 17.45 -15.72
N GLU A 21 32.07 17.27 -16.66
CA GLU A 21 31.83 17.58 -18.07
C GLU A 21 31.26 16.34 -18.76
N GLY A 22 30.15 16.52 -19.49
CA GLY A 22 29.72 15.59 -20.53
C GLY A 22 28.56 14.64 -20.18
N GLN A 23 27.37 15.16 -19.88
CA GLN A 23 26.13 14.41 -20.12
C GLN A 23 25.41 14.92 -21.38
N ARG A 24 25.58 14.12 -22.44
CA ARG A 24 24.91 14.21 -23.73
C ARG A 24 23.39 14.25 -23.57
N GLU A 25 22.79 15.18 -24.30
CA GLU A 25 21.36 15.25 -24.59
C GLU A 25 20.84 13.90 -25.11
N ARG A 26 19.93 13.28 -24.36
CA ARG A 26 18.99 12.31 -24.90
C ARG A 26 17.59 12.77 -24.60
N ARG A 27 17.04 13.55 -25.53
CA ARG A 27 15.60 13.79 -25.68
C ARG A 27 14.90 12.44 -25.95
N GLY A 28 14.42 11.82 -24.88
CA GLY A 28 13.50 10.69 -24.93
C GLY A 28 12.07 11.20 -24.80
N ILE A 29 11.33 11.12 -25.90
CA ILE A 29 9.93 11.51 -26.07
C ILE A 29 9.03 10.63 -25.17
N GLY A 30 8.14 11.28 -24.41
CA GLY A 30 6.77 10.79 -24.18
C GLY A 30 6.50 9.82 -23.03
N ALA A 31 6.88 10.14 -21.80
CA ALA A 31 6.09 9.69 -20.64
C ALA A 31 5.05 10.79 -20.37
N ALA A 32 3.80 10.57 -20.76
CA ALA A 32 2.70 11.49 -20.46
C ALA A 32 2.65 11.71 -18.93
N SER A 33 3.10 12.89 -18.51
CA SER A 33 3.06 13.37 -17.14
C SER A 33 1.62 13.26 -16.65
N ARG A 34 1.39 12.44 -15.62
CA ARG A 34 0.07 12.34 -14.97
C ARG A 34 -0.33 13.75 -14.49
N PRO A 35 -1.38 14.38 -15.06
CA PRO A 35 -1.84 15.68 -14.59
C PRO A 35 -2.31 15.50 -13.14
N GLY A 36 -1.72 16.25 -12.20
CA GLY A 36 -1.98 16.13 -10.76
C GLY A 36 -0.79 15.66 -9.92
N ARG A 37 0.32 15.25 -10.53
CA ARG A 37 1.65 15.36 -9.91
C ARG A 37 2.42 16.48 -10.60
N GLU A 38 1.88 17.69 -10.58
CA GLU A 38 2.79 18.83 -10.62
C GLU A 38 3.73 18.64 -9.43
N ASP A 39 4.98 18.41 -9.76
CA ASP A 39 6.06 18.22 -8.83
C ASP A 39 6.05 19.38 -7.86
N ALA A 40 5.41 19.17 -6.70
CA ALA A 40 5.57 20.03 -5.56
C ALA A 40 7.06 20.00 -5.27
N HIS A 41 7.77 20.99 -5.85
CA HIS A 41 9.21 21.13 -5.78
C HIS A 41 9.58 20.89 -4.33
N PRO A 42 10.65 20.14 -4.02
CA PRO A 42 11.05 19.90 -2.64
C PRO A 42 11.06 21.19 -1.80
N GLY A 43 11.38 22.34 -2.43
CA GLY A 43 11.25 23.68 -1.86
C GLY A 43 9.82 24.16 -1.56
N ALA A 44 8.83 23.89 -2.41
CA ALA A 44 7.42 24.27 -2.18
C ALA A 44 6.84 23.57 -0.95
N ARG A 45 7.17 22.29 -0.74
CA ARG A 45 6.75 21.55 0.45
C ARG A 45 7.36 22.11 1.74
N LEU A 46 8.62 22.52 1.67
CA LEU A 46 9.31 23.15 2.78
C LEU A 46 8.68 24.50 3.13
N GLN A 47 8.35 25.32 2.12
CA GLN A 47 7.68 26.59 2.33
C GLN A 47 6.29 26.42 2.97
N ASN A 48 5.53 25.41 2.56
CA ASN A 48 4.23 25.13 3.17
C ASN A 48 4.37 24.71 4.64
N LEU A 49 5.36 23.86 4.97
CA LEU A 49 5.62 23.47 6.35
C LEU A 49 5.99 24.68 7.22
N ILE A 50 6.82 25.59 6.72
CA ILE A 50 7.21 26.81 7.44
C ILE A 50 5.98 27.69 7.74
N LYS A 51 5.09 27.85 6.76
CA LYS A 51 3.82 28.58 6.93
C LYS A 51 2.88 27.87 7.92
N GLU A 52 2.70 26.56 7.79
CA GLU A 52 1.83 25.73 8.65
C GLU A 52 2.29 25.75 10.13
N LEU A 53 3.61 25.80 10.38
CA LEU A 53 4.18 25.81 11.72
C LEU A 53 4.24 27.20 12.36
N GLY A 54 3.97 28.27 11.61
CA GLY A 54 4.06 29.65 12.11
C GLY A 54 5.45 29.97 12.66
N LEU A 55 6.50 29.59 11.94
CA LEU A 55 7.89 29.82 12.40
C LEU A 55 8.21 31.32 12.43
N SER A 56 8.91 31.75 13.47
CA SER A 56 9.49 33.10 13.51
C SER A 56 10.62 33.27 12.50
N ASP A 57 10.96 34.53 12.18
CA ASP A 57 12.06 34.87 11.27
C ASP A 57 13.42 34.32 11.75
N ALA A 58 13.60 34.16 13.06
CA ALA A 58 14.79 33.56 13.65
C ALA A 58 14.82 32.02 13.51
N GLN A 59 13.67 31.35 13.64
CA GLN A 59 13.56 29.88 13.56
C GLN A 59 13.60 29.37 12.11
N ALA A 60 12.97 30.10 11.18
CA ALA A 60 12.84 29.68 9.79
C ALA A 60 14.17 29.30 9.11
N PRO A 61 15.27 30.08 9.19
CA PRO A 61 16.54 29.69 8.58
C PRO A 61 17.14 28.43 9.20
N GLN A 62 17.06 28.28 10.53
CA GLN A 62 17.56 27.09 11.23
C GLN A 62 16.80 25.82 10.83
N VAL A 63 15.47 25.89 10.75
CA VAL A 63 14.64 24.76 10.31
C VAL A 63 14.90 24.39 8.85
N ARG A 64 15.10 25.39 7.96
CA ARG A 64 15.49 25.14 6.56
C ARG A 64 16.81 24.39 6.48
N GLN A 65 17.82 24.82 7.25
CA GLN A 65 19.12 24.17 7.28
C GLN A 65 19.01 22.71 7.77
N ILE A 66 18.29 22.47 8.87
CA ILE A 66 18.06 21.12 9.41
C ILE A 66 17.41 20.21 8.37
N LEU A 67 16.36 20.69 7.69
CA LEU A 67 15.64 19.89 6.69
C LEU A 67 16.48 19.64 5.43
N GLU A 68 17.33 20.58 5.03
CA GLU A 68 18.26 20.41 3.92
C GLU A 68 19.36 19.39 4.24
N THR A 69 19.98 19.47 5.42
CA THR A 69 20.96 18.48 5.89
C THR A 69 20.33 17.09 5.97
N HIS A 70 19.11 16.96 6.50
CA HIS A 70 18.41 15.68 6.53
C HIS A 70 18.11 15.15 5.11
N ARG A 71 17.73 16.03 4.18
CA ARG A 71 17.51 15.66 2.77
C ARG A 71 18.77 15.05 2.15
N GLN A 72 19.92 15.69 2.33
CA GLN A 72 21.20 15.21 1.84
C GLN A 72 21.59 13.87 2.49
N ALA A 73 21.39 13.74 3.81
CA ALA A 73 21.64 12.49 4.52
C ALA A 73 20.77 11.33 3.99
N VAL A 74 19.49 11.57 3.73
CA VAL A 74 18.58 10.58 3.12
C VAL A 74 18.99 10.24 1.69
N GLU A 75 19.49 11.22 0.92
CA GLU A 75 19.99 10.99 -0.44
C GLU A 75 21.24 10.11 -0.44
N ASN A 76 22.21 10.41 0.43
CA ASN A 76 23.43 9.61 0.60
C ASN A 76 23.09 8.19 1.06
N TRP A 77 22.23 8.06 2.07
CA TRP A 77 21.72 6.76 2.50
C TRP A 77 21.06 5.99 1.35
N ARG A 78 20.29 6.67 0.49
CA ARG A 78 19.67 6.02 -0.68
C ARG A 78 20.72 5.59 -1.72
N LYS A 79 21.81 6.34 -1.90
CA LYS A 79 22.91 5.95 -2.80
C LYS A 79 23.63 4.71 -2.26
N GLU A 80 23.89 4.67 -0.97
CA GLU A 80 24.61 3.58 -0.28
C GLU A 80 23.75 2.32 -0.14
N HIS A 81 22.53 2.44 0.39
CA HIS A 81 21.67 1.30 0.75
C HIS A 81 20.57 1.01 -0.27
N GLY A 82 20.30 1.92 -1.21
CA GLY A 82 19.12 1.83 -2.08
C GLY A 82 19.11 0.61 -2.99
N GLN A 83 20.28 0.19 -3.48
CA GLN A 83 20.39 -1.04 -4.28
C GLN A 83 20.15 -2.29 -3.42
N ALA A 84 20.75 -2.37 -2.24
CA ALA A 84 20.57 -3.49 -1.31
C ALA A 84 19.11 -3.64 -0.88
N VAL A 85 18.46 -2.53 -0.48
CA VAL A 85 17.03 -2.51 -0.12
C VAL A 85 16.14 -2.94 -1.27
N LYS A 86 16.44 -2.50 -2.50
CA LYS A 86 15.72 -2.91 -3.70
C LYS A 86 15.87 -4.41 -3.95
N ALA A 87 17.10 -4.92 -3.91
CA ALA A 87 17.41 -6.33 -4.13
C ALA A 87 16.72 -7.23 -3.08
N LEU A 88 16.77 -6.85 -1.79
CA LEU A 88 16.04 -7.56 -0.73
C LEU A 88 14.53 -7.59 -0.99
N GLY A 89 13.95 -6.47 -1.46
CA GLY A 89 12.54 -6.42 -1.85
C GLY A 89 12.19 -7.40 -2.98
N GLU A 90 13.02 -7.48 -4.02
CA GLU A 90 12.86 -8.41 -5.14
C GLU A 90 12.99 -9.87 -4.68
N GLN A 91 13.95 -10.17 -3.80
CA GLN A 91 14.15 -11.51 -3.24
C GLN A 91 12.98 -11.95 -2.35
N ILE A 92 12.42 -11.04 -1.53
CA ILE A 92 11.22 -11.33 -0.72
C ILE A 92 10.06 -11.70 -1.64
N GLU A 93 9.84 -10.93 -2.71
CA GLU A 93 8.77 -11.22 -3.65
C GLU A 93 8.97 -12.57 -4.34
N ALA A 94 10.20 -12.88 -4.78
CA ALA A 94 10.52 -14.17 -5.39
C ALA A 94 10.28 -15.34 -4.43
N ALA A 95 10.73 -15.24 -3.18
CA ALA A 95 10.49 -16.25 -2.15
C ALA A 95 8.99 -16.50 -1.92
N LEU A 96 8.18 -15.43 -1.86
CA LEU A 96 6.72 -15.55 -1.75
C LEU A 96 6.07 -16.20 -2.97
N LYS A 97 6.56 -15.93 -4.19
CA LYS A 97 6.07 -16.61 -5.41
C LYS A 97 6.43 -18.09 -5.43
N ALA A 98 7.58 -18.46 -4.88
CA ALA A 98 8.02 -19.84 -4.74
C ALA A 98 7.36 -20.60 -3.57
N GLY A 99 6.55 -19.92 -2.74
CA GLY A 99 5.98 -20.52 -1.52
C GLY A 99 6.97 -20.66 -0.36
N ASP A 100 8.17 -20.11 -0.47
CA ASP A 100 9.22 -20.19 0.56
C ASP A 100 9.04 -19.08 1.61
N HIS A 101 8.15 -19.34 2.57
CA HIS A 101 7.78 -18.37 3.59
C HIS A 101 8.89 -18.10 4.62
N GLU A 102 9.71 -19.11 4.96
CA GLU A 102 10.82 -18.96 5.91
C GLU A 102 11.92 -18.08 5.32
N LYS A 103 12.30 -18.29 4.05
CA LYS A 103 13.25 -17.39 3.38
C LYS A 103 12.71 -15.97 3.28
N ALA A 104 11.43 -15.81 2.92
CA ALA A 104 10.80 -14.49 2.86
C ALA A 104 10.80 -13.79 4.24
N LYS A 105 10.69 -14.54 5.34
CA LYS A 105 10.79 -14.01 6.71
C LYS A 105 12.21 -13.53 7.01
N THR A 106 13.23 -14.36 6.78
CA THR A 106 14.64 -13.99 6.98
C THR A 106 15.04 -12.76 6.16
N LEU A 107 14.62 -12.68 4.90
CA LEU A 107 14.88 -11.52 4.04
C LEU A 107 14.19 -10.24 4.54
N ARG A 108 13.01 -10.35 5.16
CA ARG A 108 12.35 -9.20 5.79
C ARG A 108 13.10 -8.71 7.03
N GLU A 109 13.69 -9.60 7.80
CA GLU A 109 14.53 -9.23 8.94
C GLU A 109 15.78 -8.48 8.46
N GLN A 110 16.44 -8.97 7.40
CA GLN A 110 17.56 -8.28 6.76
C GLN A 110 17.13 -6.90 6.24
N LEU A 111 16.00 -6.81 5.54
CA LEU A 111 15.45 -5.54 5.09
C LEU A 111 15.15 -4.59 6.25
N SER A 112 14.65 -5.11 7.38
CA SER A 112 14.40 -4.31 8.58
C SER A 112 15.70 -3.77 9.18
N LYS A 113 16.79 -4.55 9.16
CA LYS A 113 18.12 -4.12 9.63
C LYS A 113 18.68 -3.01 8.74
N GLU A 114 18.64 -3.18 7.42
CA GLU A 114 19.06 -2.13 6.46
C GLU A 114 18.25 -0.84 6.64
N MET A 115 16.95 -0.97 6.92
CA MET A 115 16.07 0.17 7.15
C MET A 115 16.22 0.80 8.55
N ALA A 116 17.00 0.21 9.47
CA ALA A 116 17.19 0.73 10.82
C ALA A 116 17.98 2.05 10.80
N SER A 117 19.08 2.13 10.04
CA SER A 117 19.87 3.37 9.90
C SER A 117 19.05 4.51 9.28
N ARG A 118 18.07 4.20 8.42
CA ARG A 118 17.12 5.20 7.93
C ARG A 118 16.19 5.74 9.02
N LYS A 119 15.79 4.90 9.99
CA LYS A 119 14.99 5.35 11.14
C LYS A 119 15.81 6.29 12.01
N GLU A 120 17.09 5.99 12.23
CA GLU A 120 18.01 6.87 12.97
C GLU A 120 18.13 8.25 12.31
N LEU A 121 18.21 8.33 10.97
CA LEU A 121 18.17 9.62 10.27
C LEU A 121 16.91 10.44 10.58
N HIS A 122 15.76 9.78 10.72
CA HIS A 122 14.50 10.43 11.05
C HIS A 122 14.45 10.85 12.52
N GLU A 123 14.95 10.02 13.44
CA GLU A 123 15.06 10.37 14.86
C GLU A 123 16.00 11.56 15.08
N ASN A 124 17.14 11.58 14.38
CA ASN A 124 18.07 12.70 14.39
C ASN A 124 17.43 13.99 13.88
N LEU A 125 16.61 13.92 12.82
CA LEU A 125 15.83 15.05 12.35
C LEU A 125 14.90 15.58 13.45
N LEU A 126 14.11 14.71 14.09
CA LEU A 126 13.17 15.13 15.13
C LEU A 126 13.89 15.74 16.33
N LYS A 127 15.05 15.19 16.69
CA LYS A 127 15.91 15.72 17.76
C LYS A 127 16.42 17.13 17.42
N GLN A 128 16.96 17.33 16.21
CA GLN A 128 17.43 18.65 15.78
C GLN A 128 16.29 19.69 15.74
N LEU A 129 15.12 19.30 15.21
CA LEU A 129 13.95 20.17 15.19
C LEU A 129 13.48 20.55 16.60
N SER A 130 13.52 19.62 17.56
CA SER A 130 13.14 19.91 18.95
C SER A 130 14.04 20.91 19.68
N GLY A 131 15.26 21.16 19.17
CA GLY A 131 16.14 22.20 19.69
C GLY A 131 15.78 23.62 19.21
N VAL A 132 14.94 23.75 18.18
CA VAL A 132 14.57 25.03 17.55
C VAL A 132 13.07 25.32 17.71
N LEU A 133 12.24 24.28 17.68
CA LEU A 133 10.79 24.37 17.74
C LEU A 133 10.29 24.19 19.18
N ASN A 134 9.20 24.87 19.52
CA ASN A 134 8.49 24.64 20.78
C ASN A 134 7.65 23.35 20.73
N GLU A 135 7.05 22.98 21.86
CA GLU A 135 6.27 21.73 21.99
C GLU A 135 5.07 21.67 21.03
N ASP A 136 4.33 22.78 20.88
CA ASP A 136 3.16 22.85 20.00
C ASP A 136 3.54 22.71 18.52
N GLN A 137 4.63 23.35 18.10
CA GLN A 137 5.19 23.20 16.76
C GLN A 137 5.67 21.77 16.51
N MET A 138 6.34 21.15 17.49
CA MET A 138 6.76 19.74 17.39
C MET A 138 5.59 18.77 17.31
N LYS A 139 4.49 19.03 18.02
CA LYS A 139 3.26 18.25 17.92
C LYS A 139 2.71 18.29 16.49
N LYS A 140 2.58 19.47 15.90
CA LYS A 140 2.15 19.64 14.49
C LYS A 140 3.08 18.91 13.51
N VAL A 141 4.40 18.98 13.72
CA VAL A 141 5.37 18.23 12.90
C VAL A 141 5.09 16.73 12.94
N ARG A 142 4.91 16.15 14.14
CA ARG A 142 4.63 14.72 14.33
C ARG A 142 3.30 14.32 13.69
N GLU A 143 2.24 15.10 13.91
CA GLU A 143 0.92 14.89 13.28
C GLU A 143 1.05 14.89 11.76
N ARG A 144 1.76 15.85 11.18
CA ARG A 144 1.97 15.94 9.73
C ARG A 144 2.78 14.77 9.15
N PHE A 145 3.75 14.24 9.91
CA PHE A 145 4.45 13.01 9.52
C PHE A 145 3.52 11.79 9.57
N GLN A 146 2.69 11.69 10.62
CA GLN A 146 1.73 10.61 10.78
C GLN A 146 0.64 10.66 9.71
N GLU A 147 0.07 11.83 9.42
CA GLU A 147 -0.86 12.07 8.33
C GLU A 147 -0.27 11.64 7.00
N ARG A 148 0.95 12.06 6.65
CA ARG A 148 1.58 11.61 5.40
C ARG A 148 1.79 10.11 5.34
N LEU A 149 2.07 9.46 6.47
CA LEU A 149 2.12 7.99 6.52
C LEU A 149 0.72 7.38 6.33
N GLN A 150 -0.32 8.00 6.87
CA GLN A 150 -1.72 7.60 6.66
C GLN A 150 -2.16 7.85 5.22
N GLU A 151 -1.93 9.03 4.65
CA GLU A 151 -2.16 9.37 3.25
C GLU A 151 -1.40 8.43 2.33
N ARG A 152 -0.16 8.02 2.64
CA ARG A 152 0.52 6.97 1.84
C ARG A 152 -0.12 5.61 1.98
N ARG A 153 -0.69 5.30 3.15
CA ARG A 153 -1.49 4.07 3.35
C ARG A 153 -2.85 4.16 2.64
N GLN A 154 -3.40 5.36 2.48
CA GLN A 154 -4.73 5.63 1.92
C GLN A 154 -4.71 6.04 0.43
N GLY A 155 -3.59 6.54 -0.07
CA GLY A 155 -3.44 7.28 -1.34
C GLY A 155 -2.59 6.59 -2.40
N GLU A 156 -2.15 5.36 -2.16
CA GLU A 156 -2.20 4.39 -3.26
C GLU A 156 -3.63 3.86 -3.27
N ASP A 157 -4.24 3.69 -4.44
CA ASP A 157 -5.44 2.89 -4.72
C ASP A 157 -5.28 1.43 -4.22
N ARG A 158 -5.01 1.24 -2.93
CA ARG A 158 -5.38 0.02 -2.27
C ARG A 158 -6.89 0.04 -2.38
N PRO A 159 -7.52 -0.99 -2.97
CA PRO A 159 -8.95 -1.07 -3.00
C PRO A 159 -9.42 -0.91 -1.56
N ARG A 160 -9.93 0.28 -1.28
CA ARG A 160 -10.70 0.68 -0.11
C ARG A 160 -11.43 -0.56 0.34
N ARG A 161 -11.15 -1.07 1.55
CA ARG A 161 -11.63 -2.38 1.99
C ARG A 161 -13.15 -2.34 1.83
N PRO A 162 -13.73 -2.95 0.77
CA PRO A 162 -15.05 -2.52 0.30
C PRO A 162 -16.11 -2.77 1.36
N VAL A 163 -15.86 -3.77 2.21
CA VAL A 163 -16.68 -4.15 3.35
C VAL A 163 -16.69 -3.06 4.43
N LEU A 164 -15.53 -2.51 4.81
CA LEU A 164 -15.45 -1.47 5.85
C LEU A 164 -16.07 -0.16 5.37
N ASP A 165 -15.88 0.19 4.09
CA ASP A 165 -16.51 1.39 3.53
C ASP A 165 -18.01 1.23 3.36
N ALA A 166 -18.49 0.05 2.96
CA ALA A 166 -19.93 -0.24 2.93
C ALA A 166 -20.56 -0.21 4.32
N LEU A 167 -19.84 -0.68 5.34
CA LEU A 167 -20.27 -0.56 6.74
C LEU A 167 -20.31 0.92 7.18
N MET A 168 -19.31 1.72 6.82
CA MET A 168 -19.29 3.15 7.14
C MET A 168 -20.42 3.92 6.43
N ALA A 169 -20.75 3.55 5.19
CA ALA A 169 -21.86 4.12 4.43
C ALA A 169 -23.26 3.76 5.00
N ALA A 170 -23.35 2.77 5.90
CA ALA A 170 -24.60 2.39 6.55
C ALA A 170 -25.06 3.39 7.64
N GLY A 171 -24.26 4.42 7.94
CA GLY A 171 -24.59 5.41 8.97
C GLY A 171 -24.39 4.84 10.38
N LEU A 172 -23.21 4.27 10.64
CA LEU A 172 -22.86 3.75 11.97
C LEU A 172 -22.76 4.89 12.98
N THR A 173 -23.23 4.65 14.21
CA THR A 173 -22.92 5.52 15.36
C THR A 173 -21.45 5.38 15.75
N ASP A 174 -20.94 6.29 16.57
CA ASP A 174 -19.53 6.26 16.99
C ASP A 174 -19.21 5.04 17.88
N GLU A 175 -20.18 4.60 18.69
CA GLU A 175 -20.08 3.37 19.48
C GLU A 175 -20.02 2.14 18.57
N GLN A 176 -20.87 2.08 17.54
CA GLN A 176 -20.85 0.99 16.56
C GLN A 176 -19.53 0.95 15.78
N LYS A 177 -18.99 2.12 15.38
CA LYS A 177 -17.68 2.20 14.74
C LYS A 177 -16.58 1.68 15.67
N ALA A 178 -16.61 2.07 16.94
CA ALA A 178 -15.63 1.62 17.94
C ALA A 178 -15.71 0.10 18.15
N GLN A 179 -16.91 -0.46 18.26
CA GLN A 179 -17.12 -1.90 18.43
C GLN A 179 -16.70 -2.68 17.19
N ALA A 180 -17.09 -2.22 15.99
CA ALA A 180 -16.66 -2.83 14.73
C ALA A 180 -15.14 -2.78 14.56
N LYS A 181 -14.51 -1.64 14.90
CA LYS A 181 -13.05 -1.50 14.88
C LYS A 181 -12.39 -2.50 15.83
N LYS A 182 -12.89 -2.64 17.06
CA LYS A 182 -12.37 -3.61 18.04
C LYS A 182 -12.45 -5.04 17.51
N ILE A 183 -13.61 -5.47 17.01
CA ILE A 183 -13.80 -6.81 16.42
C ILE A 183 -12.79 -7.05 15.28
N MET A 184 -12.61 -6.05 14.41
CA MET A 184 -11.67 -6.17 13.29
C MET A 184 -10.21 -6.17 13.75
N ASP A 185 -9.82 -5.34 14.72
CA ASP A 185 -8.47 -5.30 15.25
C ASP A 185 -8.08 -6.63 15.93
N ASP A 186 -8.99 -7.19 16.72
CA ASP A 186 -8.84 -8.51 17.35
C ASP A 186 -8.69 -9.61 16.28
N ALA A 187 -9.51 -9.54 15.23
CA ALA A 187 -9.42 -10.46 14.10
C ALA A 187 -8.09 -10.31 13.34
N HIS A 188 -7.58 -9.08 13.18
CA HIS A 188 -6.25 -8.86 12.58
C HIS A 188 -5.13 -9.39 13.46
N ALA A 189 -5.24 -9.32 14.79
CA ALA A 189 -4.28 -9.92 15.71
C ALA A 189 -4.26 -11.45 15.54
N LYS A 190 -5.42 -12.11 15.64
CA LYS A 190 -5.54 -13.56 15.42
C LYS A 190 -5.08 -13.99 14.02
N ALA A 191 -5.42 -13.22 13.00
CA ALA A 191 -5.01 -13.44 11.61
C ALA A 191 -3.49 -13.30 11.37
N LYS A 192 -2.73 -12.69 12.28
CA LYS A 192 -1.26 -12.67 12.22
C LYS A 192 -0.66 -13.96 12.77
N GLU A 193 -1.36 -14.63 13.68
CA GLU A 193 -0.93 -15.88 14.31
C GLU A 193 -1.34 -17.11 13.48
N ALA A 194 -2.33 -16.96 12.59
CA ALA A 194 -2.80 -18.01 11.69
C ALA A 194 -1.65 -18.57 10.83
N GLN A 195 -1.60 -19.91 10.72
CA GLN A 195 -0.50 -20.61 10.06
C GLN A 195 -0.60 -20.58 8.54
N ASN A 196 -1.81 -20.39 8.01
CA ASN A 196 -2.07 -20.41 6.57
C ASN A 196 -3.05 -19.30 6.12
N PRO A 197 -3.04 -18.95 4.83
CA PRO A 197 -3.94 -17.93 4.27
C PRO A 197 -5.43 -18.25 4.42
N GLU A 198 -5.83 -19.52 4.40
CA GLU A 198 -7.21 -19.95 4.53
C GLU A 198 -7.79 -19.64 5.91
N GLU A 199 -7.04 -19.98 6.96
CA GLU A 199 -7.40 -19.69 8.34
C GLU A 199 -7.49 -18.19 8.58
N LYS A 200 -6.52 -17.43 8.05
CA LYS A 200 -6.56 -15.97 8.05
C LYS A 200 -7.83 -15.43 7.39
N ALA A 201 -8.20 -15.96 6.23
CA ALA A 201 -9.42 -15.54 5.54
C ALA A 201 -10.69 -15.89 6.32
N ARG A 202 -10.73 -17.05 6.99
CA ARG A 202 -11.81 -17.47 7.88
C ARG A 202 -11.96 -16.51 9.05
N ILE A 203 -10.88 -16.22 9.78
CA ILE A 203 -10.88 -15.28 10.92
C ILE A 203 -11.46 -13.92 10.53
N ILE A 204 -11.03 -13.38 9.39
CA ILE A 204 -11.53 -12.08 8.91
C ILE A 204 -13.00 -12.16 8.49
N ARG A 205 -13.43 -13.27 7.87
CA ARG A 205 -14.84 -13.47 7.49
C ARG A 205 -15.74 -13.57 8.71
N ASP A 206 -15.34 -14.36 9.71
CA ASP A 206 -16.10 -14.53 10.94
C ASP A 206 -16.23 -13.20 11.69
N ALA A 207 -15.16 -12.41 11.71
CA ALA A 207 -15.18 -11.05 12.27
C ALA A 207 -16.16 -10.13 11.52
N ILE A 208 -16.19 -10.18 10.18
CA ILE A 208 -17.14 -9.41 9.38
C ILE A 208 -18.59 -9.84 9.68
N GLU A 209 -18.85 -11.14 9.79
CA GLU A 209 -20.19 -11.63 10.12
C GLU A 209 -20.58 -11.23 11.54
N LYS A 210 -19.65 -11.29 12.51
CA LYS A 210 -19.85 -10.80 13.87
C LYS A 210 -20.20 -9.31 13.90
N VAL A 211 -19.49 -8.47 13.14
CA VAL A 211 -19.86 -7.05 12.99
C VAL A 211 -21.28 -6.93 12.43
N ARG A 212 -21.63 -7.73 11.42
CA ARG A 212 -22.95 -7.68 10.79
C ARG A 212 -24.07 -8.09 11.74
N THR A 213 -23.87 -9.12 12.58
CA THR A 213 -24.93 -9.67 13.45
C THR A 213 -25.00 -8.96 14.79
N GLU A 214 -23.87 -8.59 15.39
CA GLU A 214 -23.82 -8.04 16.75
C GLU A 214 -23.75 -6.52 16.80
N VAL A 215 -23.20 -5.85 15.78
CA VAL A 215 -22.98 -4.39 15.80
C VAL A 215 -24.06 -3.64 15.05
N LEU A 216 -24.48 -4.16 13.89
CA LEU A 216 -25.48 -3.48 13.06
C LEU A 216 -26.90 -3.66 13.62
N THR A 217 -27.71 -2.61 13.52
CA THR A 217 -29.15 -2.71 13.78
C THR A 217 -29.85 -3.50 12.69
N GLU A 218 -31.08 -3.95 12.93
CA GLU A 218 -31.91 -4.62 11.92
C GLU A 218 -32.13 -3.75 10.67
N GLU A 219 -32.38 -2.46 10.87
CA GLU A 219 -32.53 -1.51 9.76
C GLU A 219 -31.26 -1.35 8.94
N GLN A 220 -30.09 -1.25 9.59
CA GLN A 220 -28.79 -1.19 8.90
C GLN A 220 -28.49 -2.51 8.15
N ARG A 221 -28.81 -3.66 8.75
CA ARG A 221 -28.70 -4.98 8.11
C ARG A 221 -29.59 -5.06 6.87
N LYS A 222 -30.84 -4.57 6.97
CA LYS A 222 -31.79 -4.51 5.85
C LYS A 222 -31.26 -3.59 4.74
N LYS A 223 -30.81 -2.39 5.08
CA LYS A 223 -30.21 -1.45 4.11
C LYS A 223 -29.00 -2.05 3.38
N LEU A 224 -28.16 -2.81 4.06
CA LEU A 224 -27.06 -3.55 3.42
C LEU A 224 -27.55 -4.70 2.54
N ALA A 225 -28.61 -5.40 2.93
CA ALA A 225 -29.24 -6.44 2.12
C ALA A 225 -29.85 -5.83 0.84
N ASP A 226 -30.58 -4.72 0.96
CA ASP A 226 -31.19 -3.99 -0.15
C ASP A 226 -30.12 -3.44 -1.09
N ALA A 227 -29.03 -2.85 -0.56
CA ALA A 227 -27.92 -2.38 -1.38
C ALA A 227 -27.24 -3.53 -2.17
N ARG A 228 -27.11 -4.70 -1.55
CA ARG A 228 -26.61 -5.91 -2.23
C ARG A 228 -27.59 -6.39 -3.30
N GLU A 229 -28.89 -6.38 -3.02
CA GLU A 229 -29.92 -6.73 -3.98
C GLU A 229 -29.94 -5.78 -5.18
N GLN A 230 -29.89 -4.46 -4.94
CA GLN A 230 -29.80 -3.46 -6.00
C GLN A 230 -28.53 -3.64 -6.85
N GLY A 231 -27.39 -3.94 -6.22
CA GLY A 231 -26.15 -4.27 -6.94
C GLY A 231 -26.30 -5.51 -7.81
N ARG A 232 -27.02 -6.54 -7.32
CA ARG A 232 -27.35 -7.74 -8.10
C ARG A 232 -28.28 -7.42 -9.27
N LYS A 233 -29.33 -6.62 -9.06
CA LYS A 233 -30.27 -6.18 -10.11
C LYS A 233 -29.56 -5.39 -11.21
N LYS A 234 -28.73 -4.40 -10.85
CA LYS A 234 -27.92 -3.64 -11.82
C LYS A 234 -26.99 -4.54 -12.64
N MET A 235 -26.41 -5.56 -12.01
CA MET A 235 -25.59 -6.53 -12.72
C MET A 235 -26.43 -7.41 -13.66
N ALA A 236 -27.60 -7.85 -13.23
CA ALA A 236 -28.52 -8.64 -14.06
C ALA A 236 -29.03 -7.83 -15.26
N GLU A 237 -29.43 -6.58 -15.05
CA GLU A 237 -29.81 -5.63 -16.11
C GLU A 237 -28.65 -5.38 -17.07
N ALA A 238 -27.45 -5.14 -16.55
CA ALA A 238 -26.25 -4.98 -17.38
C ALA A 238 -25.96 -6.22 -18.24
N LEU A 239 -26.30 -7.42 -17.76
CA LEU A 239 -26.19 -8.66 -18.51
C LEU A 239 -27.42 -8.96 -19.38
N GLY A 240 -28.51 -8.20 -19.27
CA GLY A 240 -29.77 -8.51 -19.94
C GLY A 240 -30.33 -9.88 -19.53
N LEU A 241 -30.26 -10.24 -18.25
CA LEU A 241 -30.79 -11.52 -17.75
C LEU A 241 -32.32 -11.46 -17.63
N THR A 242 -32.99 -12.51 -18.10
CA THR A 242 -34.43 -12.71 -17.86
C THR A 242 -34.71 -13.02 -16.39
N ASP A 243 -35.94 -12.81 -15.92
CA ASP A 243 -36.34 -13.12 -14.53
C ASP A 243 -36.08 -14.59 -14.17
N GLU A 244 -36.30 -15.50 -15.11
CA GLU A 244 -35.99 -16.92 -14.93
C GLU A 244 -34.48 -17.18 -14.77
N GLN A 245 -33.66 -16.52 -15.61
CA GLN A 245 -32.20 -16.61 -15.48
C GLN A 245 -31.71 -16.00 -14.16
N GLN A 246 -32.32 -14.90 -13.70
CA GLN A 246 -32.00 -14.27 -12.41
C GLN A 246 -32.27 -15.23 -11.25
N LYS A 247 -33.46 -15.87 -11.20
CA LYS A 247 -33.81 -16.87 -10.18
C LYS A 247 -32.84 -18.05 -10.19
N LYS A 248 -32.53 -18.60 -11.38
CA LYS A 248 -31.55 -19.69 -11.52
C LYS A 248 -30.15 -19.27 -11.06
N LEU A 249 -29.73 -18.03 -11.36
CA LEU A 249 -28.44 -17.51 -10.94
C LEU A 249 -28.36 -17.31 -9.42
N GLU A 250 -29.46 -16.92 -8.78
CA GLU A 250 -29.54 -16.81 -7.32
C GLU A 250 -29.43 -18.18 -6.64
N ALA A 251 -30.21 -19.16 -7.08
CA ALA A 251 -30.11 -20.54 -6.59
C ALA A 251 -28.70 -21.11 -6.78
N LEU A 252 -28.10 -20.89 -7.96
CA LEU A 252 -26.74 -21.32 -8.28
C LEU A 252 -25.69 -20.67 -7.37
N ARG A 253 -25.86 -19.39 -7.00
CA ARG A 253 -24.96 -18.69 -6.07
C ARG A 253 -25.12 -19.19 -4.64
N GLU A 254 -26.34 -19.50 -4.21
CA GLU A 254 -26.59 -20.05 -2.88
C GLU A 254 -25.97 -21.45 -2.72
N ASP A 255 -26.18 -22.32 -3.71
CA ASP A 255 -25.57 -23.65 -3.74
C ASP A 255 -24.04 -23.56 -3.75
N PHE A 256 -23.47 -22.72 -4.62
CA PHE A 256 -22.03 -22.46 -4.64
C PHE A 256 -21.51 -22.00 -3.29
N ARG A 257 -22.20 -21.08 -2.61
CA ARG A 257 -21.78 -20.60 -1.29
C ARG A 257 -21.75 -21.74 -0.27
N LYS A 258 -22.81 -22.55 -0.19
CA LYS A 258 -22.89 -23.69 0.74
C LYS A 258 -21.78 -24.70 0.48
N LYS A 259 -21.60 -25.12 -0.78
CA LYS A 259 -20.52 -26.05 -1.18
C LYS A 259 -19.13 -25.49 -0.90
N PHE A 260 -18.91 -24.21 -1.19
CA PHE A 260 -17.62 -23.56 -0.99
C PHE A 260 -17.27 -23.37 0.49
N GLU A 261 -18.26 -23.16 1.35
CA GLU A 261 -18.10 -23.12 2.81
C GLU A 261 -17.83 -24.52 3.38
N ALA A 262 -18.48 -25.57 2.84
CA ALA A 262 -18.26 -26.95 3.24
C ALA A 262 -16.90 -27.52 2.82
N ALA A 263 -16.35 -27.03 1.70
CA ALA A 263 -15.03 -27.43 1.20
C ALA A 263 -13.90 -27.01 2.14
N LYS A 264 -13.11 -27.98 2.59
CA LYS A 264 -12.03 -27.80 3.57
C LYS A 264 -10.68 -27.58 2.89
N THR A 265 -10.45 -28.24 1.76
CA THR A 265 -9.15 -28.18 1.06
C THR A 265 -9.16 -27.17 -0.09
N PRO A 266 -7.98 -26.67 -0.52
CA PRO A 266 -7.86 -25.84 -1.71
C PRO A 266 -8.37 -26.53 -2.99
N ASP A 267 -8.13 -27.84 -3.14
CA ASP A 267 -8.56 -28.60 -4.31
C ASP A 267 -10.07 -28.79 -4.36
N GLU A 268 -10.72 -29.07 -3.22
CA GLU A 268 -12.19 -29.09 -3.13
C GLU A 268 -12.79 -27.73 -3.50
N LYS A 269 -12.22 -26.64 -3.00
CA LYS A 269 -12.68 -25.28 -3.34
C LYS A 269 -12.51 -24.97 -4.82
N LYS A 270 -11.41 -25.43 -5.43
CA LYS A 270 -11.16 -25.30 -6.86
C LYS A 270 -12.20 -26.10 -7.66
N ALA A 271 -12.49 -27.34 -7.26
CA ALA A 271 -13.52 -28.16 -7.88
C ALA A 271 -14.91 -27.51 -7.80
N VAL A 272 -15.31 -27.00 -6.63
CA VAL A 272 -16.58 -26.26 -6.45
C VAL A 272 -16.62 -24.98 -7.30
N ALA A 273 -15.50 -24.27 -7.43
CA ALA A 273 -15.41 -23.09 -8.29
C ALA A 273 -15.51 -23.42 -9.79
N GLU A 274 -14.93 -24.55 -10.22
CA GLU A 274 -15.05 -25.05 -11.59
C GLU A 274 -16.46 -25.53 -11.91
N GLU A 275 -17.10 -26.25 -10.98
CA GLU A 275 -18.50 -26.67 -11.10
C GLU A 275 -19.42 -25.45 -11.25
N HIS A 276 -19.27 -24.45 -10.38
CA HIS A 276 -20.04 -23.21 -10.45
C HIS A 276 -19.80 -22.46 -11.75
N ARG A 277 -18.56 -22.43 -12.25
CA ARG A 277 -18.24 -21.82 -13.53
C ARG A 277 -18.96 -22.52 -14.67
N LYS A 278 -18.92 -23.86 -14.73
CA LYS A 278 -19.61 -24.64 -15.77
C LYS A 278 -21.13 -24.43 -15.74
N ALA A 279 -21.73 -24.44 -14.55
CA ALA A 279 -23.15 -24.18 -14.39
C ALA A 279 -23.53 -22.75 -14.82
N LEU A 280 -22.66 -21.78 -14.59
CA LEU A 280 -22.85 -20.40 -15.05
C LEU A 280 -22.72 -20.28 -16.58
N GLU A 281 -21.80 -21.03 -17.20
CA GLU A 281 -21.65 -21.11 -18.66
C GLU A 281 -22.87 -21.76 -19.34
N GLN A 282 -23.55 -22.70 -18.68
CA GLN A 282 -24.81 -23.28 -19.18
C GLN A 282 -26.01 -22.35 -19.02
N LEU A 283 -26.01 -21.50 -17.98
CA LEU A 283 -27.12 -20.60 -17.68
C LEU A 283 -27.13 -19.34 -18.55
N LEU A 284 -25.94 -18.83 -18.90
CA LEU A 284 -25.76 -17.61 -19.68
C LEU A 284 -25.60 -17.92 -21.17
N SER A 285 -26.13 -17.06 -22.03
CA SER A 285 -25.81 -17.12 -23.45
C SER A 285 -24.32 -16.80 -23.69
N PRO A 286 -23.74 -17.20 -24.84
CA PRO A 286 -22.35 -16.87 -25.16
C PRO A 286 -22.04 -15.36 -25.09
N GLU A 287 -22.98 -14.52 -25.52
CA GLU A 287 -22.85 -13.06 -25.46
C GLU A 287 -22.90 -12.53 -24.02
N GLN A 288 -23.83 -13.03 -23.21
CA GLN A 288 -23.94 -12.68 -21.79
C GLN A 288 -22.68 -13.12 -21.02
N LEU A 289 -22.14 -14.31 -21.33
CA LEU A 289 -20.92 -14.83 -20.72
C LEU A 289 -19.71 -13.96 -21.07
N LYS A 290 -19.56 -13.56 -22.34
CA LYS A 290 -18.50 -12.64 -22.77
C LYS A 290 -18.59 -11.31 -22.02
N LYS A 291 -19.78 -10.71 -21.95
CA LYS A 291 -20.02 -9.46 -21.20
C LYS A 291 -19.73 -9.61 -19.71
N PHE A 292 -20.08 -10.75 -19.12
CA PHE A 292 -19.76 -11.08 -17.73
C PHE A 292 -18.24 -11.17 -17.50
N GLN A 293 -17.51 -11.80 -18.42
CA GLN A 293 -16.05 -11.91 -18.38
C GLN A 293 -15.39 -10.53 -18.53
N GLU A 294 -15.85 -9.69 -19.46
CA GLU A 294 -15.37 -8.32 -19.64
C GLU A 294 -15.60 -7.47 -18.39
N MET A 295 -16.78 -7.57 -17.78
CA MET A 295 -17.05 -6.90 -16.50
C MET A 295 -16.09 -7.38 -15.42
N ARG A 296 -15.85 -8.70 -15.27
CA ARG A 296 -14.88 -9.23 -14.31
C ARG A 296 -13.44 -8.79 -14.62
N GLY A 297 -13.06 -8.74 -15.90
CA GLY A 297 -11.77 -8.24 -16.37
C GLY A 297 -11.57 -6.77 -15.99
N ASN A 298 -12.56 -5.92 -16.29
CA ASN A 298 -12.55 -4.51 -15.91
C ASN A 298 -12.43 -4.30 -14.39
N PHE A 299 -13.02 -5.17 -13.56
CA PHE A 299 -12.80 -5.13 -12.10
C PHE A 299 -11.38 -5.54 -11.69
N ARG A 300 -10.76 -6.48 -12.41
CA ARG A 300 -9.36 -6.86 -12.21
C ARG A 300 -8.41 -5.74 -12.60
N ASP A 301 -8.72 -5.03 -13.69
CA ASP A 301 -7.89 -3.91 -14.19
C ASP A 301 -8.09 -2.64 -13.35
N ARG A 302 -9.31 -2.40 -12.84
CA ARG A 302 -9.60 -1.33 -11.87
C ARG A 302 -8.97 -1.57 -10.50
N ARG A 303 -8.59 -2.79 -10.14
CA ARG A 303 -7.72 -3.06 -8.99
C ARG A 303 -6.26 -2.62 -9.23
N GLY A 304 -6.06 -1.82 -10.27
CA GLY A 304 -4.78 -1.57 -10.91
C GLY A 304 -4.32 -2.82 -11.65
N PRO A 305 -3.59 -2.69 -12.77
CA PRO A 305 -2.77 -3.81 -13.22
C PRO A 305 -2.01 -4.30 -11.99
N ARG A 306 -2.20 -5.57 -11.63
CA ARG A 306 -1.60 -6.22 -10.46
C ARG A 306 -0.09 -6.19 -10.67
N ARG A 307 0.54 -5.02 -10.49
CA ARG A 307 1.74 -4.55 -11.21
C ARG A 307 2.33 -5.73 -11.94
N GLU A 308 1.79 -6.00 -13.14
CA GLU A 308 2.56 -6.76 -14.09
C GLU A 308 3.82 -5.94 -14.13
N GLN A 309 4.88 -6.51 -13.57
CA GLN A 309 6.17 -5.89 -13.51
C GLN A 309 6.54 -5.75 -14.99
N GLY A 310 6.07 -4.69 -15.63
CA GLY A 310 6.55 -4.30 -16.93
C GLY A 310 8.07 -4.27 -16.77
N PRO A 311 8.83 -4.88 -17.68
CA PRO A 311 10.27 -4.91 -17.59
C PRO A 311 10.70 -3.46 -17.34
N ARG A 312 11.24 -3.20 -16.15
CA ARG A 312 11.62 -1.85 -15.75
C ARG A 312 12.75 -1.43 -16.67
N ARG A 313 12.35 -0.80 -17.77
CA ARG A 313 13.19 -0.14 -18.75
C ARG A 313 13.84 1.04 -18.04
N GLY A 314 15.08 0.85 -17.59
CA GLY A 314 15.88 1.93 -17.02
C GLY A 314 17.05 1.48 -16.17
N GLY A 315 18.23 1.40 -16.79
CA GLY A 315 19.56 1.33 -16.16
C GLY A 315 20.33 0.09 -16.60
N ARG A 316 20.92 -0.01 -17.80
CA ARG A 316 21.74 0.94 -18.57
C ARG A 316 23.03 1.32 -17.82
N GLY A 317 24.08 0.59 -18.13
CA GLY A 317 25.45 0.84 -17.66
C GLY A 317 26.24 -0.44 -17.34
N GLY A 318 26.13 -1.49 -18.16
CA GLY A 318 27.16 -2.53 -18.15
C GLY A 318 28.39 -1.95 -18.87
N PRO A 319 29.59 -1.95 -18.27
CA PRO A 319 30.80 -1.56 -18.98
C PRO A 319 31.04 -2.55 -20.12
N ALA A 320 31.07 -2.02 -21.34
CA ALA A 320 31.82 -2.63 -22.42
C ALA A 320 33.31 -2.51 -22.09
N ASP A 321 34.06 -3.52 -22.51
CA ASP A 321 35.52 -3.57 -22.62
C ASP A 321 36.31 -3.76 -21.32
N ALA A 322 36.54 -5.05 -20.99
CA ALA A 322 37.80 -5.47 -20.37
C ALA A 322 38.72 -5.98 -21.49
N PRO A 323 39.89 -5.36 -21.73
CA PRO A 323 40.88 -5.92 -22.64
C PRO A 323 41.53 -7.16 -22.01
N ALA A 324 41.69 -8.20 -22.82
CA ALA A 324 42.50 -9.37 -22.51
C ALA A 324 43.97 -8.95 -22.32
N GLY A 325 44.46 -9.07 -21.09
CA GLY A 325 45.88 -9.00 -20.79
C GLY A 325 46.50 -10.38 -20.94
N ASN A 326 47.35 -10.53 -21.95
CA ASN A 326 48.39 -11.57 -22.03
C ASN A 326 49.50 -11.26 -21.00
N ALA A 327 50.01 -12.30 -20.35
CA ALA A 327 51.38 -12.44 -19.83
C ALA A 327 51.53 -13.95 -19.50
N ASP A 328 52.29 -14.71 -20.28
CA ASP A 328 53.74 -15.00 -20.12
C ASP A 328 54.07 -15.81 -18.85
#